data_AF-A0A3A5ZA55-F1
#
_entry.id   AF-A0A3A5ZA55-F1
#
_cell.length_a   1.000
_cell.length_b   1.000
_cell.length_c   1.000
_cell.angle_alpha   90.00
_cell.angle_beta   90.00
_cell.angle_gamma   90.00
#
_symmetry.space_group_name_H-M   'P 1'
#
loop_
_entity.id
_entity.type
_entity.pdbx_description
1 polymer ?
#
loop_
_entity_poly.entity_id
_entity_poly.type
_entity_poly.pdbx_seq_one_letter_code
_entity_poly.pdbx_strand_id
1 'polypeptide(L)'
;MDNNINNMISISMPKGCRYMSDYENLLNGELPLDGKFILNKTVTGCGGTSLFLDSNFPVVIISPRLQVLKEKHRQYPDSFHFHVPFSGNRGQAIIQMMRDLDSYLDCHHGSTPFTPLPMRPAKILVTLDSSDKVLGVLRGNNMLDSCLFVVDEFQCLMGDATFKGSTDMNFLIRLDSEVKRICYLSATPVPDIYLDYIPQFANIPYYKLEWDPDVIVEPTLKERQMRNGETAEKLCGELIQRYRRDGYFERKIVDGNIVCSREACIFLNEVKSIIRIIGQNSLKPDEVTIQI
;
A
#
# COMPACT_ATOMS: atom_id res chain seq x y z
N MET A 1 -6.22 28.22 -14.37
CA MET A 1 -4.83 28.68 -14.24
C MET A 1 -4.01 27.43 -14.13
N ASP A 2 -3.19 27.17 -15.14
CA ASP A 2 -2.39 25.96 -15.25
C ASP A 2 -1.28 26.01 -14.20
N ASN A 3 -1.53 25.39 -13.04
CA ASN A 3 -0.51 25.13 -12.04
C ASN A 3 0.33 23.95 -12.53
N ASN A 4 1.28 24.23 -13.42
CA ASN A 4 2.33 23.27 -13.73
C ASN A 4 3.07 22.94 -12.43
N ILE A 5 2.94 21.69 -11.97
CA ILE A 5 3.85 21.10 -10.98
C ILE A 5 5.25 21.22 -11.58
N ASN A 6 6.04 22.21 -11.15
CA ASN A 6 7.38 22.48 -11.67
C ASN A 6 8.40 21.34 -11.44
N ASN A 7 7.98 20.17 -10.94
CA ASN A 7 8.83 19.03 -10.61
C ASN A 7 8.20 17.65 -10.94
N MET A 8 7.18 17.58 -11.81
CA MET A 8 6.65 16.29 -12.26
C MET A 8 7.53 15.71 -13.38
N ILE A 9 8.08 14.52 -13.13
CA ILE A 9 8.92 13.75 -14.04
C ILE A 9 8.12 12.51 -14.47
N SER A 10 7.92 12.36 -15.78
CA SER A 10 7.24 11.18 -16.33
C SER A 10 8.27 10.14 -16.72
N ILE A 11 8.08 8.90 -16.25
CA ILE A 11 8.88 7.73 -16.65
C ILE A 11 8.01 6.87 -17.55
N SER A 12 8.37 6.79 -18.83
CA SER A 12 7.71 5.90 -19.78
C SER A 12 8.16 4.45 -19.55
N MET A 13 7.23 3.60 -19.13
CA MET A 13 7.47 2.18 -18.96
C MET A 13 7.73 1.53 -20.33
N PRO A 14 8.62 0.52 -20.43
CA PRO A 14 8.89 -0.14 -21.70
C PRO A 14 7.62 -0.79 -22.28
N LYS A 15 7.58 -0.85 -23.62
CA LYS A 15 6.40 -1.35 -24.35
C LYS A 15 6.04 -2.77 -23.92
N GLY A 16 4.76 -3.03 -23.67
CA GLY A 16 4.25 -4.34 -23.24
C GLY A 16 4.53 -4.72 -21.78
N CYS A 17 5.24 -3.90 -20.99
CA CYS A 17 5.47 -4.17 -19.57
C CYS A 17 4.19 -4.04 -18.76
N ARG A 18 3.97 -4.98 -17.83
CA ARG A 18 2.80 -5.02 -16.95
C ARG A 18 3.15 -4.82 -15.47
N TYR A 19 4.42 -5.03 -15.13
CA TYR A 19 4.93 -4.90 -13.78
C TYR A 19 6.09 -3.90 -13.73
N MET A 20 6.22 -3.20 -12.62
CA MET A 20 7.34 -2.27 -12.40
C MET A 20 8.69 -3.01 -12.38
N SER A 21 8.69 -4.28 -11.97
CA SER A 21 9.85 -5.18 -12.01
C SER A 21 10.33 -5.51 -13.42
N ASP A 22 9.48 -5.34 -14.44
CA ASP A 22 9.87 -5.60 -15.83
C ASP A 22 10.84 -4.54 -16.36
N TYR A 23 10.95 -3.39 -15.68
CA TYR A 23 11.88 -2.33 -16.05
C TYR A 23 13.13 -2.35 -15.15
N GLU A 24 14.19 -3.02 -15.62
CA GLU A 24 15.44 -3.24 -14.87
C GLU A 24 16.11 -1.95 -14.36
N ASN A 25 16.01 -0.85 -15.12
CA ASN A 25 16.64 0.43 -14.77
C ASN A 25 15.80 1.28 -13.82
N LEU A 26 14.58 0.85 -13.48
CA LEU A 26 13.66 1.65 -12.67
C LEU A 26 14.27 1.96 -11.29
N LEU A 27 14.80 0.94 -10.60
CA LEU A 27 15.47 1.12 -9.31
C LEU A 27 16.93 1.59 -9.44
N ASN A 28 17.61 1.28 -10.55
CA ASN A 28 19.05 1.46 -10.69
C ASN A 28 19.45 2.68 -11.54
N GLY A 29 18.51 3.54 -11.92
CA GLY A 29 18.80 4.70 -12.76
C GLY A 29 17.70 5.76 -12.82
N GLU A 30 16.43 5.37 -12.81
CA GLU A 30 15.32 6.32 -12.97
C GLU A 30 14.85 6.94 -11.65
N LEU A 31 14.73 6.13 -10.60
CA LEU A 31 14.22 6.59 -9.30
C LEU A 31 15.36 7.13 -8.40
N PRO A 32 15.18 8.28 -7.73
CA PRO A 32 16.21 8.89 -6.89
C PRO A 32 16.24 8.25 -5.50
N LEU A 33 16.74 7.02 -5.41
CA LEU A 33 16.74 6.21 -4.19
C LEU A 33 17.58 6.79 -3.03
N ASP A 34 18.42 7.79 -3.28
CA ASP A 34 19.24 8.47 -2.28
C ASP A 34 18.53 9.64 -1.58
N GLY A 35 17.32 9.99 -2.02
CA GLY A 35 16.56 11.11 -1.48
C GLY A 35 15.11 10.77 -1.19
N LYS A 36 14.31 11.83 -1.06
CA LYS A 36 12.86 11.75 -0.90
C LYS A 36 12.20 11.96 -2.25
N PHE A 37 11.21 11.15 -2.59
CA PHE A 37 10.45 11.30 -3.83
C PHE A 37 9.03 10.74 -3.67
N ILE A 38 8.13 11.26 -4.49
CA ILE A 38 6.79 10.71 -4.67
C ILE A 38 6.82 9.84 -5.92
N LEU A 39 6.28 8.63 -5.82
CA LEU A 39 6.10 7.72 -6.95
C LEU A 39 4.62 7.42 -7.15
N ASN A 40 4.06 8.01 -8.19
CA ASN A 40 2.75 7.65 -8.71
C ASN A 40 2.89 6.50 -9.70
N LYS A 41 2.52 5.30 -9.26
CA LYS A 41 2.55 4.09 -10.12
C LYS A 41 1.42 4.07 -11.15
N THR A 42 0.44 4.98 -11.10
CA THR A 42 -0.69 5.17 -12.03
C THR A 42 -1.69 4.00 -12.14
N VAL A 43 -1.22 2.75 -11.98
CA VAL A 43 -1.99 1.53 -12.14
C VAL A 43 -1.84 0.67 -10.89
N THR A 44 -2.93 0.06 -10.42
CA THR A 44 -2.90 -0.89 -9.29
C THR A 44 -2.44 -2.26 -9.75
N GLY A 45 -1.91 -3.08 -8.84
CA GLY A 45 -1.49 -4.45 -9.18
C GLY A 45 -0.21 -4.57 -10.03
N CYS A 46 0.44 -3.45 -10.38
CA CYS A 46 1.69 -3.42 -11.15
C CYS A 46 2.95 -3.80 -10.34
N GLY A 47 2.78 -4.37 -9.14
CA GLY A 47 3.90 -4.85 -8.32
C GLY A 47 4.70 -3.78 -7.58
N GLY A 48 4.18 -2.56 -7.36
CA GLY A 48 4.94 -1.46 -6.74
C GLY A 48 5.61 -1.81 -5.40
N THR A 49 4.86 -2.33 -4.43
CA THR A 49 5.45 -2.76 -3.14
C THR A 49 6.41 -3.94 -3.30
N SER A 50 6.10 -4.86 -4.22
CA SER A 50 6.92 -6.04 -4.50
C SER A 50 8.26 -5.67 -5.11
N LEU A 51 8.32 -4.69 -6.02
CA LEU A 51 9.58 -4.15 -6.58
C LEU A 51 10.58 -3.80 -5.47
N PHE A 52 10.12 -3.10 -4.42
CA PHE A 52 11.00 -2.72 -3.31
C PHE A 52 11.33 -3.92 -2.40
N LEU A 53 10.39 -4.84 -2.17
CA LEU A 53 10.65 -6.03 -1.36
C LEU A 53 11.65 -6.99 -2.03
N ASP A 54 11.60 -7.13 -3.35
CA ASP A 54 12.51 -7.95 -4.14
C ASP A 54 13.89 -7.30 -4.39
N SER A 55 14.06 -6.04 -3.98
CA SER A 55 15.30 -5.31 -4.19
C SER A 55 16.47 -5.76 -3.30
N ASN A 56 17.68 -5.33 -3.67
CA ASN A 56 18.91 -5.60 -2.93
C ASN A 56 19.23 -4.58 -1.81
N PHE A 57 18.30 -3.70 -1.45
CA PHE A 57 18.48 -2.73 -0.35
C PHE A 57 17.60 -3.07 0.86
N PRO A 58 18.01 -2.69 2.09
CA PRO A 58 17.14 -2.77 3.25
C PRO A 58 15.91 -1.87 3.06
N VAL A 59 14.72 -2.41 3.34
CA VAL A 59 13.44 -1.71 3.09
C VAL A 59 12.55 -1.75 4.31
N VAL A 60 11.93 -0.61 4.61
CA VAL A 60 10.83 -0.49 5.56
C VAL A 60 9.57 -0.10 4.79
N ILE A 61 8.62 -1.03 4.64
CA ILE A 61 7.30 -0.75 4.10
C ILE A 61 6.41 -0.27 5.25
N ILE A 62 5.91 0.95 5.12
CA ILE A 62 4.92 1.54 6.02
C ILE A 62 3.60 1.61 5.27
N SER A 63 2.53 1.04 5.82
CA SER A 63 1.20 1.11 5.20
C SER A 63 0.12 1.45 6.23
N PRO A 64 -0.91 2.26 5.87
CA PRO A 64 -2.11 2.42 6.69
C PRO A 64 -2.91 1.13 6.83
N ARG A 65 -2.72 0.16 5.92
CA ARG A 65 -3.59 -1.03 5.79
C ARG A 65 -2.89 -2.28 6.33
N LEU A 66 -3.24 -2.68 7.55
CA LEU A 66 -2.69 -3.88 8.18
C LEU A 66 -2.89 -5.17 7.35
N GLN A 67 -4.05 -5.33 6.67
CA GLN A 67 -4.31 -6.54 5.88
C GLN A 67 -3.33 -6.68 4.71
N VAL A 68 -3.00 -5.56 4.04
CA VAL A 68 -2.01 -5.55 2.95
C VAL A 68 -0.65 -6.00 3.47
N LEU A 69 -0.23 -5.52 4.65
CA LEU A 69 1.04 -5.95 5.27
C LEU A 69 1.04 -7.44 5.62
N LYS A 70 -0.07 -7.99 6.14
CA LYS A 70 -0.19 -9.42 6.44
C LYS A 70 -0.07 -10.29 5.18
N GLU A 71 -0.73 -9.88 4.10
CA GLU A 71 -0.65 -10.57 2.82
C GLU A 71 0.77 -10.53 2.24
N LYS A 72 1.44 -9.38 2.34
CA LYS A 72 2.83 -9.23 1.93
C LYS A 72 3.77 -10.06 2.79
N HIS A 73 3.60 -10.08 4.10
CA HIS A 73 4.40 -10.93 4.98
C HIS A 73 4.24 -12.42 4.63
N ARG A 74 3.03 -12.86 4.25
CA ARG A 74 2.79 -14.23 3.76
C ARG A 74 3.51 -14.52 2.43
N GLN A 75 3.64 -13.53 1.54
CA GLN A 75 4.39 -13.64 0.28
C GLN A 75 5.91 -13.62 0.52
N TYR A 76 6.36 -12.87 1.53
CA TYR A 76 7.76 -12.66 1.89
C TYR A 76 8.01 -13.13 3.33
N PRO A 77 8.08 -14.45 3.59
CA PRO A 77 8.16 -14.99 4.96
C PRO A 77 9.44 -14.57 5.70
N ASP A 78 10.50 -14.22 4.98
CA ASP A 78 11.77 -13.70 5.53
C ASP A 78 11.67 -12.23 5.98
N SER A 79 10.54 -11.56 5.73
CA SER A 79 10.31 -10.19 6.20
C SER A 79 9.91 -10.16 7.67
N PHE A 80 10.26 -9.09 8.37
CA PHE A 80 9.81 -8.84 9.73
C PHE A 80 8.50 -8.03 9.72
N HIS A 81 7.41 -8.62 10.19
CA HIS A 81 6.12 -7.92 10.33
C HIS A 81 5.92 -7.41 11.76
N PHE A 82 6.13 -6.10 11.96
CA PHE A 82 5.94 -5.46 13.26
C PHE A 82 4.44 -5.20 13.49
N HIS A 83 3.77 -6.16 14.12
CA HIS A 83 2.37 -6.04 14.50
C HIS A 83 2.09 -6.64 15.87
N VAL A 84 1.59 -5.82 16.78
CA VAL A 84 1.13 -6.26 18.11
C VAL A 84 -0.40 -6.25 18.15
N PRO A 85 -1.06 -7.41 18.24
CA PRO A 85 -2.51 -7.48 18.36
C PRO A 85 -2.99 -6.84 19.67
N PHE A 86 -4.27 -6.48 19.72
CA PHE A 86 -4.85 -5.89 20.92
C PHE A 86 -4.91 -6.94 22.04
N SER A 87 -4.15 -6.74 23.11
CA SER A 87 -4.07 -7.66 24.25
C SER A 87 -3.96 -6.87 25.57
N GLY A 88 -4.36 -7.50 26.68
CA GLY A 88 -4.32 -6.87 28.01
C GLY A 88 -2.92 -6.44 28.48
N ASN A 89 -1.86 -6.96 27.85
CA ASN A 89 -0.47 -6.65 28.18
C ASN A 89 0.30 -6.13 26.95
N ARG A 90 -0.34 -5.21 26.21
CA ARG A 90 0.19 -4.63 24.96
C ARG A 90 1.58 -4.00 25.13
N GLY A 91 1.85 -3.37 26.27
CA GLY A 91 3.15 -2.72 26.53
C GLY A 91 4.32 -3.68 26.52
N GLN A 92 4.22 -4.82 27.21
CA GLN A 92 5.27 -5.84 27.22
C GLN A 92 5.42 -6.50 25.84
N ALA A 93 4.30 -6.75 25.15
CA ALA A 93 4.35 -7.29 23.80
C ALA A 93 5.06 -6.37 22.80
N ILE A 94 4.89 -5.05 22.91
CA ILE A 94 5.64 -4.06 22.10
C ILE A 94 7.13 -4.13 22.42
N ILE A 95 7.51 -4.16 23.70
CA ILE A 95 8.92 -4.24 24.10
C ILE A 95 9.55 -5.53 23.56
N GLN A 96 8.85 -6.65 23.63
CA GLN A 96 9.33 -7.91 23.08
C GLN A 96 9.48 -7.82 21.55
N MET A 97 8.48 -7.30 20.83
CA MET A 97 8.54 -7.13 19.38
C MET A 97 9.70 -6.22 18.94
N MET A 98 10.03 -5.19 19.74
CA MET A 98 11.20 -4.35 19.48
C MET A 98 12.52 -5.10 19.64
N ARG A 99 12.63 -5.99 20.64
CA ARG A 99 13.80 -6.88 20.82
C ARG A 99 13.91 -7.92 19.71
N ASP A 100 12.78 -8.47 19.28
CA ASP A 100 12.74 -9.43 18.19
C ASP A 100 13.17 -8.77 16.87
N LEU A 101 12.78 -7.51 16.65
CA LEU A 101 13.25 -6.71 15.52
C LEU A 101 14.76 -6.45 15.61
N ASP A 102 15.28 -6.10 16.79
CA ASP A 102 16.71 -5.91 17.02
C ASP A 102 17.52 -7.18 16.67
N SER A 103 17.07 -8.33 17.15
CA SER A 103 17.69 -9.63 16.83
C SER A 103 17.54 -10.00 15.34
N TYR A 104 16.43 -9.65 14.71
CA TYR A 104 16.25 -9.82 13.26
C TYR A 104 17.26 -8.98 12.49
N LEU A 105 17.46 -7.72 12.88
CA LEU A 105 18.42 -6.82 12.27
C LEU A 105 19.86 -7.34 12.41
N ASP A 106 20.25 -7.87 13.57
CA ASP A 106 21.56 -8.53 13.76
C ASP A 106 21.78 -9.67 12.76
N CYS A 107 20.74 -10.44 12.46
CA CYS A 107 20.76 -11.50 11.47
C CYS A 107 20.78 -11.00 10.01
N HIS A 108 20.69 -9.70 9.77
CA HIS A 108 20.67 -9.09 8.44
C HIS A 108 21.71 -7.95 8.30
N HIS A 109 22.52 -7.70 9.34
CA HIS A 109 23.57 -6.68 9.37
C HIS A 109 24.98 -7.26 9.30
N GLY A 110 25.66 -6.97 8.20
CA GLY A 110 27.11 -7.15 8.05
C GLY A 110 27.55 -8.60 7.92
N SER A 111 28.72 -8.79 7.30
CA SER A 111 29.39 -10.08 7.28
C SER A 111 30.05 -10.31 8.64
N THR A 112 29.52 -11.20 9.47
CA THR A 112 30.31 -11.69 10.60
C THR A 112 31.37 -12.67 10.08
N PRO A 113 32.53 -12.82 10.74
CA PRO A 113 33.55 -13.80 10.35
C PRO A 113 33.04 -15.26 10.32
N PHE A 114 31.85 -15.50 10.88
CA PHE A 114 31.23 -16.82 11.02
C PHE A 114 30.02 -17.04 10.08
N THR A 115 29.60 -16.02 9.34
CA THR A 115 28.50 -16.10 8.34
C THR A 115 28.90 -15.44 7.02
N PRO A 116 29.53 -16.19 6.09
CA PRO A 116 30.03 -15.67 4.82
C PRO A 116 29.02 -15.66 3.66
N LEU A 117 27.74 -15.98 3.91
CA LEU A 117 26.70 -15.98 2.88
C LEU A 117 26.19 -14.55 2.61
N PRO A 118 25.72 -14.23 1.39
CA PRO A 118 25.11 -12.94 1.12
C PRO A 118 23.86 -12.83 2.00
N MET A 119 23.97 -12.03 3.07
CA MET A 119 22.82 -11.76 3.94
C MET A 119 21.81 -11.00 3.10
N ARG A 120 20.59 -11.56 3.00
CA ARG A 120 19.49 -10.85 2.33
C ARG A 120 19.27 -9.53 3.09
N PRO A 121 19.02 -8.42 2.39
CA PRO A 121 18.76 -7.15 3.05
C PRO A 121 17.50 -7.24 3.90
N ALA A 122 17.51 -6.63 5.08
CA ALA A 122 16.38 -6.58 6.00
C ALA A 122 15.12 -6.01 5.33
N LYS A 123 13.98 -6.70 5.48
CA LYS A 123 12.67 -6.25 4.99
C LYS A 123 11.72 -6.14 6.15
N ILE A 124 11.24 -4.93 6.44
CA ILE A 124 10.37 -4.65 7.59
C ILE A 124 9.02 -4.15 7.10
N LEU A 125 7.94 -4.69 7.64
CA LEU A 125 6.56 -4.33 7.34
C LEU A 125 5.90 -3.79 8.61
N VAL A 126 5.38 -2.55 8.58
CA VAL A 126 4.83 -1.90 9.78
C VAL A 126 3.66 -0.97 9.46
N THR A 127 2.72 -0.82 10.40
CA THR A 127 1.63 0.17 10.30
C THR A 127 2.12 1.57 10.69
N LEU A 128 1.41 2.61 10.23
CA LEU A 128 1.72 4.01 10.57
C LEU A 128 1.84 4.24 12.09
N ASP A 129 0.87 3.71 12.83
CA ASP A 129 0.71 3.77 14.28
C ASP A 129 1.80 3.01 15.07
N SER A 130 2.50 2.07 14.43
CA SER A 130 3.63 1.35 15.06
C SER A 130 5.00 1.75 14.51
N SER A 131 5.05 2.60 13.48
CA SER A 131 6.29 3.04 12.81
C SER A 131 7.30 3.65 13.77
N ASP A 132 6.84 4.39 14.78
CA ASP A 132 7.66 4.97 15.85
C ASP A 132 8.62 3.98 16.51
N LYS A 133 8.11 2.77 16.77
CA LYS A 133 8.85 1.74 17.49
C LYS A 133 9.94 1.17 16.60
N VAL A 134 9.64 0.96 15.32
CA VAL A 134 10.60 0.54 14.31
C VAL A 134 11.68 1.61 14.10
N LEU A 135 11.31 2.88 13.96
CA LEU A 135 12.27 3.99 13.85
C LEU A 135 13.20 4.04 15.07
N GLY A 136 12.66 3.84 16.28
CA GLY A 136 13.46 3.77 17.50
C GLY A 136 14.53 2.66 17.49
N VAL A 137 14.16 1.45 17.04
CA VAL A 137 15.11 0.32 16.94
C VAL A 137 16.15 0.57 15.84
N LEU A 138 15.73 1.04 14.66
CA LEU A 138 16.64 1.36 13.55
C LEU A 138 17.61 2.48 13.91
N ARG A 139 17.17 3.47 14.70
CA ARG A 139 18.03 4.54 15.22
C ARG A 139 19.10 3.99 16.15
N GLY A 140 18.73 3.09 17.06
CA GLY A 140 19.69 2.43 17.96
C GLY A 140 20.77 1.63 17.23
N ASN A 141 20.43 1.11 16.04
CA ASN A 141 21.32 0.32 15.19
C ASN A 141 22.03 1.14 14.09
N ASN A 142 21.90 2.48 14.08
CA ASN A 142 22.44 3.36 13.03
C ASN A 142 21.99 3.00 11.59
N MET A 143 20.78 2.46 11.44
CA MET A 143 20.28 1.92 10.17
C MET A 143 19.35 2.87 9.39
N LEU A 144 18.92 3.98 10.00
CA LEU A 144 17.97 4.90 9.39
C LEU A 144 18.42 5.41 8.00
N ASP A 145 19.70 5.75 7.85
CA ASP A 145 20.25 6.28 6.59
C ASP A 145 20.47 5.18 5.53
N SER A 146 20.58 3.92 5.95
CA SER A 146 20.85 2.77 5.06
C SER A 146 19.58 2.12 4.53
N CYS A 147 18.44 2.29 5.22
CA CYS A 147 17.14 1.77 4.80
C CYS A 147 16.43 2.72 3.83
N LEU A 148 15.76 2.17 2.82
CA LEU A 148 14.74 2.89 2.05
C LEU A 148 13.38 2.73 2.73
N PHE A 149 12.73 3.85 3.05
CA PHE A 149 11.38 3.84 3.62
C PHE A 149 10.36 4.02 2.52
N VAL A 150 9.46 3.07 2.35
CA VAL A 150 8.37 3.13 1.37
C VAL A 150 7.06 3.31 2.10
N VAL A 151 6.46 4.48 1.97
CA VAL A 151 5.13 4.76 2.49
C VAL A 151 4.12 4.36 1.42
N ASP A 152 3.56 3.16 1.55
CA ASP A 152 2.58 2.60 0.63
C ASP A 152 1.19 3.17 0.89
N GLU A 153 0.40 3.32 -0.18
CA GLU A 153 -0.92 3.95 -0.14
C GLU A 153 -0.90 5.34 0.54
N PHE A 154 0.14 6.15 0.28
CA PHE A 154 0.34 7.43 0.99
C PHE A 154 -0.80 8.43 0.79
N GLN A 155 -1.56 8.31 -0.30
CA GLN A 155 -2.75 9.13 -0.55
C GLN A 155 -3.80 8.98 0.55
N CYS A 156 -3.84 7.84 1.26
CA CYS A 156 -4.76 7.62 2.37
C CYS A 156 -4.47 8.55 3.55
N LEU A 157 -3.21 8.99 3.71
CA LEU A 157 -2.84 9.99 4.72
C LEU A 157 -3.50 11.36 4.46
N MET A 158 -3.86 11.63 3.20
CA MET A 158 -4.42 12.90 2.75
C MET A 158 -5.95 12.90 2.82
N GLY A 159 -6.59 11.78 2.46
CA GLY A 159 -8.05 11.63 2.43
C GLY A 159 -8.69 11.54 3.82
N ASP A 160 -8.04 10.84 4.76
CA ASP A 160 -8.51 10.68 6.15
C ASP A 160 -8.31 11.96 7.00
N ALA A 161 -7.63 12.98 6.46
CA ALA A 161 -7.25 14.19 7.18
C ALA A 161 -8.46 15.02 7.67
N THR A 162 -9.64 14.84 7.08
CA THR A 162 -10.87 15.46 7.60
C THR A 162 -11.36 14.83 8.91
N PHE A 163 -10.86 13.65 9.30
CA PHE A 163 -11.29 12.94 10.52
C PHE A 163 -10.13 12.53 11.47
N LYS A 164 -8.86 12.56 11.06
CA LYS A 164 -7.68 12.14 11.88
C LYS A 164 -6.43 13.05 11.79
N GLY A 165 -6.58 14.30 11.35
CA GLY A 165 -5.49 15.16 10.88
C GLY A 165 -4.27 15.44 11.78
N SER A 166 -4.24 15.08 13.08
CA SER A 166 -3.04 15.30 13.92
C SER A 166 -2.06 14.14 13.90
N THR A 167 -2.52 12.89 13.92
CA THR A 167 -1.64 11.71 14.02
C THR A 167 -0.87 11.46 12.73
N ASP A 168 -1.56 11.57 11.58
CA ASP A 168 -0.96 11.29 10.27
C ASP A 168 0.04 12.39 9.86
N MET A 169 -0.28 13.66 10.17
CA MET A 169 0.65 14.77 9.97
C MET A 169 1.86 14.68 10.90
N ASN A 170 1.67 14.29 12.18
CA ASN A 170 2.79 14.07 13.10
C ASN A 170 3.69 12.92 12.62
N PHE A 171 3.11 11.86 12.07
CA PHE A 171 3.86 10.78 11.42
C PHE A 171 4.70 11.32 10.27
N LEU A 172 4.11 12.10 9.36
CA LEU A 172 4.84 12.67 8.21
C LEU A 172 5.97 13.60 8.65
N ILE A 173 5.71 14.52 9.57
CA ILE A 173 6.72 15.46 10.13
C ILE A 173 7.89 14.67 10.72
N ARG A 174 7.59 13.65 11.53
CA ARG A 174 8.61 12.83 12.18
C ARG A 174 9.42 12.01 11.17
N LEU A 175 8.75 11.29 10.27
CA LEU A 175 9.43 10.49 9.25
C LEU A 175 10.35 11.38 8.40
N ASP A 176 9.84 12.54 7.97
CA ASP A 176 10.58 13.50 7.16
C ASP A 176 11.81 14.07 7.89
N SER A 177 11.70 14.35 9.18
CA SER A 177 12.80 14.90 9.98
C SER A 177 13.89 13.89 10.34
N GLU A 178 13.57 12.59 10.40
CA GLU A 178 14.50 11.55 10.83
C GLU A 178 15.11 10.73 9.69
N VAL A 179 14.42 10.65 8.56
CA VAL A 179 14.77 9.74 7.46
C VAL A 179 15.10 10.52 6.19
N LYS A 180 16.21 10.13 5.55
CA LYS A 180 16.67 10.75 4.30
C LYS A 180 16.07 10.11 3.05
N ARG A 181 15.95 8.78 3.04
CA ARG A 181 15.56 7.98 1.87
C ARG A 181 14.10 7.55 1.99
N ILE A 182 13.20 8.25 1.30
CA ILE A 182 11.76 8.04 1.41
C ILE A 182 11.12 7.97 0.01
N CYS A 183 10.34 6.91 -0.25
CA CYS A 183 9.45 6.80 -1.38
C CYS A 183 7.99 6.87 -0.89
N TYR A 184 7.27 7.92 -1.28
CA TYR A 184 5.83 8.00 -1.09
C TYR A 184 5.13 7.35 -2.29
N LEU A 185 4.66 6.11 -2.12
CA LEU A 185 4.11 5.27 -3.20
C LEU A 185 2.58 5.34 -3.25
N SER A 186 2.01 5.75 -4.38
CA SER A 186 0.56 5.81 -4.60
C SER A 186 0.16 5.28 -5.96
N ALA A 187 -0.98 4.58 -6.03
CA ALA A 187 -1.62 4.19 -7.29
C ALA A 187 -2.47 5.31 -7.90
N THR A 188 -2.94 6.23 -7.06
CA THR A 188 -3.86 7.29 -7.47
C THR A 188 -3.11 8.62 -7.53
N PRO A 189 -3.38 9.48 -8.52
CA PRO A 189 -2.91 10.84 -8.50
C PRO A 189 -3.32 11.55 -7.21
N VAL A 190 -2.37 12.17 -6.53
CA VAL A 190 -2.65 13.03 -5.38
C VAL A 190 -2.94 14.43 -5.92
N PRO A 191 -4.07 15.07 -5.55
CA PRO A 191 -4.39 16.41 -6.04
C PRO A 191 -3.31 17.42 -5.67
N ASP A 192 -2.95 18.29 -6.61
CA ASP A 192 -1.85 19.27 -6.48
C ASP A 192 -1.97 20.13 -5.23
N ILE A 193 -3.21 20.47 -4.85
CA ILE A 193 -3.49 21.23 -3.63
C ILE A 193 -2.94 20.54 -2.37
N TYR A 194 -2.89 19.21 -2.29
CA TYR A 194 -2.32 18.55 -1.13
C TYR A 194 -0.79 18.55 -1.16
N LEU A 195 -0.19 18.49 -2.35
CA LEU A 195 1.26 18.53 -2.52
C LEU A 195 1.83 19.91 -2.20
N ASP A 196 1.12 20.98 -2.60
CA ASP A 196 1.52 22.36 -2.37
C ASP A 196 1.34 22.80 -0.90
N TYR A 197 0.27 22.33 -0.24
CA TYR A 197 -0.07 22.79 1.10
C TYR A 197 0.69 22.06 2.21
N ILE A 198 1.29 20.90 1.93
CA ILE A 198 2.00 20.11 2.93
C ILE A 198 3.49 20.40 2.84
N PRO A 199 4.10 21.03 3.87
CA PRO A 199 5.51 21.44 3.81
C PRO A 199 6.49 20.29 3.55
N GLN A 200 6.16 19.08 4.03
CA GLN A 200 7.00 17.89 3.83
C GLN A 200 7.07 17.48 2.36
N PHE A 201 6.07 17.80 1.54
CA PHE A 201 6.05 17.48 0.11
C PHE A 201 6.52 18.64 -0.77
N ALA A 202 6.67 19.84 -0.18
CA ALA A 202 7.19 20.98 -0.91
C ALA A 202 8.57 20.67 -1.50
N ASN A 203 8.71 20.84 -2.82
CA ASN A 203 9.93 20.58 -3.58
C ASN A 203 10.41 19.12 -3.62
N ILE A 204 9.61 18.15 -3.19
CA ILE A 204 9.92 16.73 -3.41
C ILE A 204 9.68 16.39 -4.89
N PRO A 205 10.64 15.72 -5.57
CA PRO A 205 10.44 15.21 -6.94
C PRO A 205 9.22 14.30 -7.04
N TYR A 206 8.37 14.56 -8.04
CA TYR A 206 7.19 13.75 -8.30
C TYR A 206 7.40 12.90 -9.55
N TYR A 207 7.48 11.60 -9.41
CA TYR A 207 7.62 10.66 -10.53
C TYR A 207 6.27 10.03 -10.85
N LYS A 208 5.90 10.07 -12.13
CA LYS A 208 4.69 9.42 -12.65
C LYS A 208 5.08 8.34 -13.64
N LEU A 209 4.64 7.11 -13.41
CA LEU A 209 4.80 6.04 -14.38
C LEU A 209 3.76 6.16 -15.48
N GLU A 210 4.21 6.18 -16.73
CA GLU A 210 3.36 6.13 -17.91
C GLU A 210 3.44 4.74 -18.52
N TRP A 211 2.30 4.05 -18.52
CA TRP A 211 2.19 2.68 -19.01
C TRP A 211 1.79 2.67 -20.48
N ASP A 212 2.21 1.62 -21.18
CA ASP A 212 1.74 1.34 -22.54
C ASP A 212 0.19 1.22 -22.53
N PRO A 213 -0.55 2.04 -23.29
CA PRO A 213 -2.01 1.97 -23.33
C PRO A 213 -2.55 0.58 -23.68
N ASP A 214 -1.79 -0.21 -24.46
CA ASP A 214 -2.16 -1.56 -24.85
C ASP A 214 -2.15 -2.56 -23.68
N VAL A 215 -1.50 -2.22 -22.56
CA VAL A 215 -1.49 -3.07 -21.34
C VAL A 215 -2.51 -2.64 -20.29
N ILE A 216 -3.08 -1.44 -20.42
CA ILE A 216 -4.04 -0.92 -19.44
C ILE A 216 -5.40 -1.57 -19.69
N VAL A 217 -5.88 -2.32 -18.71
CA VAL A 217 -7.23 -2.90 -18.74
C VAL A 217 -8.15 -2.04 -17.89
N GLU A 218 -9.00 -1.25 -18.54
CA GLU A 218 -10.01 -0.46 -17.82
C GLU A 218 -11.08 -1.38 -17.19
N PRO A 219 -11.46 -1.14 -15.92
CA PRO A 219 -12.54 -1.89 -15.31
C PRO A 219 -13.85 -1.65 -16.06
N THR A 220 -14.62 -2.72 -16.30
CA THR A 220 -15.95 -2.56 -16.89
C THR A 220 -16.91 -2.00 -15.85
N LEU A 221 -17.19 -0.70 -15.90
CA LEU A 221 -18.21 -0.08 -15.07
C LEU A 221 -19.60 -0.37 -15.64
N LYS A 222 -20.47 -0.99 -14.83
CA LYS A 222 -21.89 -1.15 -15.16
C LYS A 222 -22.70 -0.20 -14.30
N GLU A 223 -23.08 0.94 -14.87
CA GLU A 223 -24.01 1.85 -14.21
C GLU A 223 -25.41 1.25 -14.21
N ARG A 224 -26.05 1.22 -13.04
CA ARG A 224 -27.44 0.81 -12.88
C ARG A 224 -28.17 1.87 -12.07
N GLN A 225 -29.10 2.57 -12.73
CA GLN A 225 -30.04 3.42 -11.99
C GLN A 225 -31.01 2.54 -11.20
N MET A 226 -31.18 2.87 -9.92
CA MET A 226 -32.15 2.22 -9.05
C MET A 226 -33.56 2.58 -9.51
N ARG A 227 -34.44 1.57 -9.62
CA ARG A 227 -35.85 1.81 -9.95
C ARG A 227 -36.60 2.35 -8.73
N ASN A 228 -37.73 3.02 -8.94
CA ASN A 228 -38.59 3.47 -7.84
C ASN A 228 -38.97 2.30 -6.92
N GLY A 229 -38.68 2.45 -5.61
CA GLY A 229 -38.94 1.44 -4.58
C GLY A 229 -37.86 0.35 -4.45
N GLU A 230 -36.80 0.40 -5.26
CA GLU A 230 -35.63 -0.46 -5.11
C GLU A 230 -34.70 0.12 -4.04
N THR A 231 -34.15 -0.71 -3.16
CA THR A 231 -33.20 -0.27 -2.13
C THR A 231 -31.83 -0.88 -2.36
N ALA A 232 -30.77 -0.22 -1.86
CA ALA A 232 -29.41 -0.73 -1.98
C ALA A 232 -29.27 -2.11 -1.33
N GLU A 233 -29.99 -2.36 -0.23
CA GLU A 233 -29.98 -3.65 0.47
C GLU A 233 -30.52 -4.78 -0.39
N LYS A 234 -31.64 -4.55 -1.10
CA LYS A 234 -32.22 -5.54 -2.00
C LYS A 234 -31.28 -5.87 -3.15
N LEU A 235 -30.71 -4.84 -3.78
CA LEU A 235 -29.83 -4.99 -4.93
C LEU A 235 -28.52 -5.71 -4.57
N CYS A 236 -27.91 -5.33 -3.44
CA CYS A 236 -26.74 -6.03 -2.92
C CYS A 236 -27.07 -7.46 -2.52
N GLY A 237 -28.24 -7.69 -1.90
CA GLY A 237 -28.71 -9.03 -1.56
C GLY A 237 -28.85 -9.94 -2.77
N GLU A 238 -29.43 -9.45 -3.87
CA GLU A 238 -29.52 -10.18 -5.14
C GLU A 238 -28.14 -10.54 -5.70
N LEU A 239 -27.18 -9.60 -5.67
CA LEU A 239 -25.80 -9.85 -6.12
C LEU A 239 -25.10 -10.91 -5.27
N ILE A 240 -25.23 -10.83 -3.94
CA ILE A 240 -24.62 -11.79 -3.01
C ILE A 240 -25.24 -13.18 -3.19
N GLN A 241 -26.57 -13.27 -3.31
CA GLN A 241 -27.26 -14.54 -3.55
C GLN A 241 -26.86 -15.15 -4.89
N ARG A 242 -26.72 -14.34 -5.94
CA ARG A 242 -26.23 -14.78 -7.25
C ARG A 242 -24.83 -15.36 -7.13
N TYR A 243 -23.90 -14.68 -6.45
CA TYR A 243 -22.56 -15.19 -6.23
C TYR A 243 -22.55 -16.51 -5.46
N ARG A 244 -23.35 -16.63 -4.39
CA ARG A 244 -23.48 -17.88 -3.62
C ARG A 244 -24.02 -19.04 -4.45
N ARG A 245 -24.93 -18.77 -5.38
CA ARG A 245 -25.52 -19.78 -6.27
C ARG A 245 -24.57 -20.19 -7.39
N ASP A 246 -23.95 -19.22 -8.04
CA ASP A 246 -23.24 -19.42 -9.31
C ASP A 246 -21.71 -19.58 -9.11
N GLY A 247 -21.17 -19.14 -7.96
CA GLY A 247 -19.73 -19.09 -7.66
C GLY A 247 -18.98 -17.94 -8.32
N TYR A 248 -19.69 -17.04 -9.03
CA TYR A 248 -19.15 -15.86 -9.69
C TYR A 248 -20.22 -14.76 -9.81
N PHE A 249 -19.79 -13.50 -9.82
CA PHE A 249 -20.69 -12.35 -10.04
C PHE A 249 -21.01 -12.17 -11.52
N GLU A 250 -19.98 -12.31 -12.36
CA GLU A 250 -20.13 -12.23 -13.81
C GLU A 250 -19.05 -13.02 -14.54
N ARG A 251 -19.34 -13.44 -15.79
CA ARG A 251 -18.40 -14.13 -16.67
C ARG A 251 -18.22 -13.35 -17.98
N LYS A 252 -16.99 -13.28 -18.49
CA LYS A 252 -16.64 -12.75 -19.80
C LYS A 252 -15.74 -13.73 -20.56
N ILE A 253 -15.76 -13.67 -21.88
CA ILE A 253 -14.79 -14.35 -22.73
C ILE A 253 -13.70 -13.33 -23.08
N VAL A 254 -12.46 -13.62 -22.69
CA VAL A 254 -11.29 -12.80 -22.99
C VAL A 254 -10.26 -13.73 -23.64
N ASP A 255 -9.85 -13.41 -24.87
CA ASP A 255 -8.89 -14.21 -25.65
C ASP A 255 -9.24 -15.70 -25.74
N GLY A 256 -10.54 -16.02 -25.91
CA GLY A 256 -11.04 -17.39 -25.99
C GLY A 256 -11.20 -18.10 -24.64
N ASN A 257 -10.75 -17.50 -23.54
CA ASN A 257 -10.86 -18.07 -22.19
C ASN A 257 -12.06 -17.48 -21.43
N ILE A 258 -12.74 -18.31 -20.64
CA ILE A 258 -13.80 -17.85 -19.75
C ILE A 258 -13.17 -17.31 -18.47
N VAL A 259 -13.34 -16.01 -18.23
CA VAL A 259 -12.90 -15.32 -17.02
C VAL A 259 -14.10 -15.01 -16.15
N CYS A 260 -14.04 -15.40 -14.87
CA CYS A 260 -15.10 -15.20 -13.88
C CYS A 260 -14.71 -14.17 -12.84
N SER A 261 -15.59 -13.19 -12.59
CA SER A 261 -15.44 -12.21 -11.50
C SER A 261 -15.83 -12.85 -10.17
N ARG A 262 -14.89 -12.88 -9.22
CA ARG A 262 -15.11 -13.43 -7.87
C ARG A 262 -15.18 -12.36 -6.79
N GLU A 263 -14.92 -11.12 -7.15
CA GLU A 263 -14.97 -9.97 -6.24
C GLU A 263 -15.95 -8.94 -6.79
N ALA A 264 -16.55 -8.19 -5.87
CA ALA A 264 -17.41 -7.05 -6.18
C ALA A 264 -17.10 -5.92 -5.19
N CYS A 265 -16.86 -4.72 -5.71
CA CYS A 265 -16.73 -3.51 -4.91
C CYS A 265 -18.04 -2.72 -5.00
N ILE A 266 -18.62 -2.38 -3.85
CA ILE A 266 -19.90 -1.69 -3.76
C ILE A 266 -19.70 -0.39 -2.99
N PHE A 267 -19.99 0.74 -3.65
CA PHE A 267 -19.93 2.07 -3.04
C PHE A 267 -21.29 2.42 -2.46
N LEU A 268 -21.35 2.65 -1.15
CA LEU A 268 -22.56 3.00 -0.41
C LEU A 268 -22.30 4.25 0.44
N ASN A 269 -23.23 5.21 0.37
CA ASN A 269 -23.09 6.47 1.10
C ASN A 269 -23.59 6.40 2.55
N GLU A 270 -24.21 5.29 2.97
CA GLU A 270 -24.83 5.14 4.29
C GLU A 270 -24.34 3.91 5.04
N VAL A 271 -23.67 4.15 6.18
CA VAL A 271 -23.19 3.08 7.09
C VAL A 271 -24.33 2.16 7.55
N LYS A 272 -25.53 2.71 7.74
CA LYS A 272 -26.72 1.92 8.13
C LYS A 272 -27.07 0.86 7.09
N SER A 273 -26.96 1.18 5.81
CA SER A 273 -27.21 0.22 4.73
C SER A 273 -26.13 -0.86 4.68
N ILE A 274 -24.86 -0.50 4.92
CA ILE A 274 -23.76 -1.48 5.02
C ILE A 274 -24.06 -2.52 6.11
N ILE A 275 -24.42 -2.06 7.31
CA ILE A 275 -24.76 -2.95 8.45
C ILE A 275 -25.95 -3.85 8.09
N ARG A 276 -26.99 -3.31 7.46
CA ARG A 276 -28.18 -4.07 7.05
C ARG A 276 -27.84 -5.14 6.01
N ILE A 277 -27.03 -4.81 5.01
CA ILE A 277 -26.61 -5.76 3.96
C ILE A 277 -25.87 -6.94 4.57
N ILE A 278 -24.91 -6.66 5.46
CA ILE A 278 -24.13 -7.69 6.16
C ILE A 278 -25.05 -8.58 6.99
N GLY A 279 -25.93 -7.98 7.80
CA GLY A 279 -26.86 -8.71 8.65
C GLY A 279 -27.84 -9.57 7.86
N GLN A 280 -28.52 -9.00 6.86
CA GLN A 280 -29.54 -9.69 6.06
C GLN A 280 -28.97 -10.86 5.25
N ASN A 281 -27.71 -10.74 4.80
CA ASN A 281 -27.06 -11.80 4.02
C ASN A 281 -26.19 -12.72 4.88
N SER A 282 -26.08 -12.48 6.19
CA SER A 282 -25.22 -13.26 7.09
C SER A 282 -23.79 -13.40 6.55
N LEU A 283 -23.20 -12.29 6.11
CA LEU A 283 -21.82 -12.26 5.61
C LEU A 283 -20.85 -12.46 6.78
N LYS A 284 -19.88 -13.35 6.59
CA LYS A 284 -18.83 -13.60 7.58
C LYS A 284 -17.68 -12.59 7.44
N PRO A 285 -16.88 -12.36 8.50
CA PRO A 285 -15.74 -11.44 8.45
C PRO A 285 -14.68 -11.77 7.39
N ASP A 286 -14.57 -13.03 6.97
CA ASP A 286 -13.69 -13.50 5.89
C ASP A 286 -14.30 -13.34 4.49
N GLU A 287 -15.61 -13.06 4.38
CA GLU A 287 -16.32 -12.85 3.12
C GLU A 287 -16.43 -11.37 2.71
N VAL A 288 -16.20 -10.42 3.64
CA VAL A 288 -16.41 -8.99 3.39
C VAL A 288 -15.31 -8.14 4.02
N THR A 289 -14.82 -7.16 3.25
CA THR A 289 -13.94 -6.10 3.73
C THR A 289 -14.66 -4.76 3.64
N ILE A 290 -14.76 -4.04 4.76
CA ILE A 290 -15.35 -2.69 4.80
C ILE A 290 -14.21 -1.68 4.81
N GLN A 291 -14.24 -0.74 3.86
CA GLN A 291 -13.38 0.44 3.83
C GLN A 291 -14.31 1.64 4.05
N ILE A 292 -14.03 2.43 5.09
CA ILE A 292 -14.74 3.67 5.45
C ILE A 292 -13.82 4.82 5.10
#